data_AF-A0A5A7NTR7-F1
#
_entry.id   AF-A0A5A7NTR7-F1
#
_cell.length_a   1.000
_cell.length_b   1.000
_cell.length_c   1.000
_cell.angle_alpha   90.00
_cell.angle_beta   90.00
_cell.angle_gamma   90.00
#
_symmetry.space_group_name_H-M   'P 1'
#
loop_
_entity.id
_entity.type
_entity.pdbx_description
1 polymer ?
#
loop_
_entity_poly.entity_id
_entity_poly.type
_entity_poly.pdbx_seq_one_letter_code
_entity_poly.pdbx_strand_id
1 'polypeptide(L)'
;MSVPRLVGRGRPPVTAGAGIPGAAPARRLPAGVRAPAGVRAAGWVLLVVLVLRLWVVEPLTVASDSMEPAVPQGSSVLMFKPGPALGGVGPRSLVVFAHPADGSLTLKRVVATAGQAVAIKDAVLVVDGAPVAEPGIDLSRIDATYFGPVTVPEGHVFVLGDNRGVSIDSRDFGSVPLSSIRATVPLPWIR
;
A
#
# COMPACT_ATOMS: atom_id res chain seq x y z
N MET A 1 73.92 78.90 -27.89
CA MET A 1 74.28 78.35 -29.22
C MET A 1 75.19 77.15 -29.00
N SER A 2 74.58 76.06 -28.54
CA SER A 2 75.24 75.29 -27.48
C SER A 2 74.53 73.94 -27.35
N VAL A 3 75.23 72.81 -27.60
CA VAL A 3 75.75 71.82 -26.61
C VAL A 3 74.73 71.38 -25.55
N PRO A 4 74.83 70.19 -24.88
CA PRO A 4 75.77 69.08 -25.07
C PRO A 4 75.16 67.66 -24.95
N ARG A 5 75.97 66.71 -25.41
CA ARG A 5 75.95 65.28 -25.07
C ARG A 5 76.30 65.13 -23.59
N LEU A 6 75.44 64.46 -22.79
CA LEU A 6 75.72 64.18 -21.37
C LEU A 6 75.98 62.69 -21.13
N VAL A 7 77.13 62.51 -20.50
CA VAL A 7 77.85 61.33 -20.02
C VAL A 7 77.01 60.41 -19.15
N GLY A 8 77.33 59.11 -19.22
CA GLY A 8 76.69 58.05 -18.46
C GLY A 8 76.89 58.13 -16.95
N ARG A 9 76.01 57.42 -16.24
CA ARG A 9 76.15 57.08 -14.82
C ARG A 9 75.99 55.58 -14.64
N GLY A 10 76.99 54.98 -14.00
CA GLY A 10 76.96 53.59 -13.55
C GLY A 10 75.87 53.36 -12.52
N ARG A 11 75.32 52.14 -12.54
CA ARG A 11 74.47 51.61 -11.45
C ARG A 11 75.38 51.00 -10.37
N PRO A 12 75.21 51.35 -9.09
CA PRO A 12 75.68 50.52 -7.99
C PRO A 12 74.72 49.34 -7.73
N PRO A 13 75.18 48.26 -7.08
CA PRO A 13 74.42 47.04 -6.90
C PRO A 13 73.42 47.21 -5.76
N VAL A 14 72.20 46.72 -5.94
CA VAL A 14 71.21 46.63 -4.85
C VAL A 14 71.05 45.17 -4.46
N THR A 15 71.22 45.00 -3.17
CA THR A 15 71.27 43.82 -2.32
C THR A 15 70.09 42.86 -2.46
N ALA A 16 70.43 41.58 -2.35
CA ALA A 16 69.51 40.48 -2.11
C ALA A 16 68.84 40.59 -0.73
N GLY A 17 67.58 40.19 -0.63
CA GLY A 17 66.96 39.82 0.64
C GLY A 17 65.47 40.15 0.76
N ALA A 18 64.62 39.17 0.47
CA ALA A 18 63.41 38.81 1.23
C ALA A 18 62.57 37.84 0.40
N GLY A 19 62.89 36.54 0.51
CA GLY A 19 62.05 35.48 -0.02
C GLY A 19 60.71 35.46 0.71
N ILE A 20 59.62 35.53 -0.04
CA ILE A 20 58.27 35.32 0.50
C ILE A 20 58.18 33.87 0.99
N PRO A 21 57.72 33.59 2.22
CA PRO A 21 57.52 32.22 2.69
C PRO A 21 56.51 31.52 1.77
N GLY A 22 56.97 30.42 1.16
CA GLY A 22 56.18 29.62 0.24
C GLY A 22 54.84 29.21 0.85
N ALA A 23 53.77 29.46 0.10
CA ALA A 23 52.44 29.01 0.45
C ALA A 23 52.45 27.50 0.76
N ALA A 24 52.03 27.14 1.97
CA ALA A 24 51.86 25.74 2.36
C ALA A 24 50.98 25.02 1.33
N PRO A 25 51.33 23.81 0.89
CA PRO A 25 50.52 23.10 -0.09
C PRO A 25 49.14 22.84 0.49
N ALA A 26 48.10 23.34 -0.20
CA ALA A 26 46.71 23.09 0.15
C ALA A 26 46.50 21.57 0.25
N ARG A 27 46.24 21.09 1.47
CA ARG A 27 45.98 19.69 1.75
C ARG A 27 44.68 19.33 1.03
N ARG A 28 44.81 18.72 -0.15
CA ARG A 28 43.67 18.23 -0.94
C ARG A 28 42.89 17.26 -0.05
N LEU A 29 41.64 17.62 0.26
CA LEU A 29 40.70 16.71 0.93
C LEU A 29 40.61 15.42 0.10
N PRO A 30 40.63 14.23 0.74
CA PRO A 30 40.49 12.99 0.01
C PRO A 30 39.18 13.02 -0.78
N ALA A 31 39.27 12.78 -2.08
CA ALA A 31 38.12 12.69 -2.96
C ALA A 31 37.14 11.68 -2.36
N GLY A 32 35.92 12.12 -2.06
CA GLY A 32 34.88 11.28 -1.48
C GLY A 32 34.75 10.00 -2.30
N VAL A 33 34.84 8.85 -1.62
CA VAL A 33 34.69 7.52 -2.22
C VAL A 33 33.30 7.47 -2.85
N ARG A 34 33.23 7.71 -4.16
CA ARG A 34 31.99 7.55 -4.93
C ARG A 34 31.70 6.06 -4.97
N ALA A 35 30.61 5.65 -4.32
CA ALA A 35 30.16 4.27 -4.37
C ALA A 35 30.05 3.81 -5.84
N PRO A 36 30.56 2.62 -6.18
CA PRO A 36 30.51 2.11 -7.55
C PRO A 36 29.06 2.02 -8.01
N ALA A 37 28.81 2.23 -9.31
CA ALA A 37 27.45 2.36 -9.86
C ALA A 37 26.52 1.20 -9.47
N GLY A 38 27.05 -0.02 -9.31
CA GLY A 38 26.30 -1.20 -8.85
C GLY A 38 25.76 -1.08 -7.43
N VAL A 39 26.50 -0.46 -6.49
CA VAL A 39 26.04 -0.24 -5.11
C VAL A 39 24.92 0.80 -5.08
N ARG A 40 24.99 1.81 -5.95
CA ARG A 40 23.93 2.82 -6.09
C ARG A 40 22.65 2.22 -6.66
N ALA A 41 22.76 1.36 -7.68
CA ALA A 41 21.62 0.65 -8.25
C ALA A 41 20.97 -0.31 -7.24
N ALA A 42 21.76 -1.09 -6.51
CA ALA A 42 21.27 -1.97 -5.45
C ALA A 42 20.57 -1.18 -4.32
N GLY A 43 21.13 -0.04 -3.92
CA GLY A 43 20.51 0.85 -2.93
C GLY A 43 19.17 1.41 -3.39
N TRP A 44 19.04 1.81 -4.66
CA TRP A 44 17.77 2.26 -5.24
C TRP A 44 16.73 1.16 -5.32
N VAL A 45 17.11 -0.05 -5.76
CA VAL A 45 16.22 -1.20 -5.78
C VAL A 45 15.71 -1.52 -4.38
N LEU A 46 16.61 -1.57 -3.39
CA LEU A 46 16.24 -1.81 -2.00
C LEU A 46 15.30 -0.72 -1.47
N LEU A 47 15.58 0.55 -1.74
CA LEU A 47 14.73 1.67 -1.34
C LEU A 47 13.33 1.58 -1.97
N VAL A 48 13.25 1.31 -3.28
CA VAL A 48 11.98 1.13 -3.98
C VAL A 48 11.21 -0.05 -3.40
N VAL A 49 11.85 -1.20 -3.18
CA VAL A 49 11.23 -2.36 -2.54
C VAL A 49 10.74 -2.04 -1.13
N LEU A 50 11.50 -1.27 -0.34
CA LEU A 50 11.10 -0.86 1.01
C LEU A 50 9.90 0.09 0.97
N VAL A 51 9.92 1.11 0.11
CA VAL A 51 8.81 2.05 -0.03
C VAL A 51 7.55 1.34 -0.52
N LEU A 52 7.69 0.50 -1.55
CA LEU A 52 6.59 -0.34 -2.03
C LEU A 52 6.07 -1.24 -0.90
N ARG A 53 6.95 -1.89 -0.13
CA ARG A 53 6.53 -2.71 1.02
C ARG A 53 5.74 -1.90 2.05
N LEU A 54 6.17 -0.69 2.38
CA LEU A 54 5.52 0.17 3.37
C LEU A 54 4.17 0.74 2.89
N TRP A 55 3.97 0.88 1.57
CA TRP A 55 2.77 1.48 0.99
C TRP A 55 1.76 0.48 0.42
N VAL A 56 2.21 -0.71 0.01
CA VAL A 56 1.40 -1.65 -0.77
C VAL A 56 0.70 -2.69 0.11
N VAL A 57 1.38 -3.18 1.15
CA VAL A 57 0.88 -4.27 2.00
C VAL A 57 0.95 -3.89 3.47
N GLU A 58 -0.16 -4.05 4.18
CA GLU A 58 -0.23 -3.82 5.63
C GLU A 58 -0.79 -5.07 6.33
N PRO A 59 -0.20 -5.52 7.45
CA PRO A 59 -0.78 -6.60 8.25
C PRO A 59 -1.98 -6.07 9.06
N LEU A 60 -3.11 -6.75 8.96
CA LEU A 60 -4.31 -6.50 9.77
C LEU A 60 -4.57 -7.73 10.66
N THR A 61 -4.73 -7.50 11.96
CA THR A 61 -5.17 -8.55 12.88
C THR A 61 -6.70 -8.61 12.89
N VAL A 62 -7.25 -9.80 12.67
CA VAL A 62 -8.70 -10.01 12.63
C VAL A 62 -9.24 -10.14 14.05
N ALA A 63 -10.01 -9.15 14.50
CA ALA A 63 -10.54 -9.12 15.86
C ALA A 63 -11.86 -9.90 16.05
N SER A 64 -12.55 -10.25 14.95
CA SER A 64 -13.88 -10.87 14.95
C SER A 64 -13.88 -12.27 14.32
N ASP A 65 -14.76 -13.12 14.81
CA ASP A 65 -15.09 -14.48 14.33
C ASP A 65 -15.98 -14.51 13.07
N SER A 66 -16.39 -13.35 12.54
CA SER A 66 -17.34 -13.26 11.43
C SER A 66 -16.86 -13.86 10.10
N MET A 67 -15.55 -14.13 9.99
CA MET A 67 -14.93 -14.76 8.83
C MET A 67 -14.52 -16.21 9.08
N GLU A 68 -14.89 -16.81 10.21
CA GLU A 68 -14.64 -18.23 10.46
C GLU A 68 -15.52 -19.13 9.56
N PRO A 69 -15.02 -20.30 9.13
CA PRO A 69 -13.70 -20.88 9.41
C PRO A 69 -12.58 -20.37 8.47
N ALA A 70 -12.90 -19.59 7.44
CA ALA A 70 -11.91 -19.20 6.43
C ALA A 70 -10.78 -18.32 6.99
N VAL A 71 -11.10 -17.48 7.98
CA VAL A 71 -10.14 -16.62 8.68
C VAL A 71 -10.42 -16.68 10.18
N PRO A 72 -9.65 -17.49 10.94
CA PRO A 72 -9.75 -17.57 12.40
C PRO A 72 -9.56 -16.22 13.08
N GLN A 73 -10.30 -16.02 14.17
CA GLN A 73 -10.11 -14.87 15.03
C GLN A 73 -8.67 -14.82 15.57
N GLY A 74 -8.09 -13.62 15.62
CA GLY A 74 -6.72 -13.38 16.07
C GLY A 74 -5.64 -13.62 15.00
N SER A 75 -6.00 -14.13 13.83
CA SER A 75 -5.05 -14.29 12.72
C SER A 75 -4.64 -12.94 12.10
N SER A 76 -3.43 -12.89 11.54
CA SER A 76 -2.95 -11.75 10.77
C SER A 76 -3.15 -12.00 9.27
N VAL A 77 -3.89 -11.10 8.60
CA VAL A 77 -4.05 -11.12 7.14
C VAL A 77 -3.29 -9.97 6.51
N LEU A 78 -2.74 -10.19 5.32
CA LEU A 78 -2.08 -9.14 4.56
C LEU A 78 -3.09 -8.43 3.68
N MET A 79 -3.36 -7.16 3.98
CA MET A 79 -4.25 -6.34 3.15
C MET A 79 -3.45 -5.59 2.08
N PHE A 80 -3.95 -5.64 0.85
CA PHE A 80 -3.37 -5.00 -0.33
C PHE A 80 -4.14 -3.71 -0.63
N LYS A 81 -3.56 -2.56 -0.29
CA LYS A 81 -4.20 -1.24 -0.42
C LYS A 81 -4.49 -0.82 -1.86
N PRO A 82 -3.62 -1.09 -2.85
CA PRO A 82 -3.92 -0.76 -4.24
C PRO A 82 -5.02 -1.63 -4.86
N GLY A 83 -5.43 -2.71 -4.20
CA GLY A 83 -6.39 -3.69 -4.71
C GLY A 83 -7.66 -3.09 -5.29
N PRO A 84 -8.41 -2.28 -4.51
CA PRO A 84 -9.63 -1.65 -5.01
C PRO A 84 -9.40 -0.75 -6.23
N ALA A 85 -8.31 0.03 -6.24
CA ALA A 85 -7.96 0.92 -7.34
C ALA A 85 -7.54 0.16 -8.62
N LEU A 86 -7.04 -1.07 -8.48
CA LEU A 86 -6.63 -1.94 -9.59
C LEU A 86 -7.75 -2.89 -10.05
N GLY A 87 -8.99 -2.71 -9.58
CA GLY A 87 -10.11 -3.57 -9.94
C GLY A 87 -10.11 -4.93 -9.22
N GLY A 88 -9.38 -5.07 -8.11
CA GLY A 88 -9.33 -6.30 -7.31
C GLY A 88 -10.61 -6.62 -6.51
N VAL A 89 -11.63 -5.76 -6.61
CA VAL A 89 -12.93 -5.98 -5.99
C VAL A 89 -13.85 -6.65 -7.00
N GLY A 90 -14.02 -7.95 -6.85
CA GLY A 90 -14.94 -8.76 -7.65
C GLY A 90 -15.63 -9.82 -6.80
N PRO A 91 -16.46 -10.67 -7.43
CA PRO A 91 -17.12 -11.77 -6.73
C PRO A 91 -16.10 -12.64 -5.99
N ARG A 92 -16.41 -12.99 -4.74
CA ARG A 92 -15.60 -13.77 -3.79
C ARG A 92 -14.35 -13.08 -3.25
N SER A 93 -14.02 -11.86 -3.69
CA SER A 93 -12.92 -11.09 -3.11
C SER A 93 -13.16 -10.83 -1.63
N LEU A 94 -12.09 -10.90 -0.84
CA LEU A 94 -12.09 -10.45 0.54
C LEU A 94 -11.76 -8.96 0.59
N VAL A 95 -12.60 -8.16 1.24
CA VAL A 95 -12.49 -6.70 1.26
C VAL A 95 -12.46 -6.19 2.70
N VAL A 96 -11.61 -5.18 2.92
CA VAL A 96 -11.48 -4.48 4.20
C VAL A 96 -12.07 -3.08 4.05
N PHE A 97 -13.00 -2.73 4.94
CA PHE A 97 -13.64 -1.42 4.98
C PHE A 97 -13.96 -1.03 6.43
N ALA A 98 -14.34 0.23 6.64
CA ALA A 98 -14.80 0.69 7.95
C ALA A 98 -16.26 0.30 8.14
N HIS A 99 -16.56 -0.40 9.22
CA HIS A 99 -17.91 -0.84 9.53
C HIS A 99 -18.84 0.37 9.75
N PRO A 100 -20.05 0.39 9.15
CA PRO A 100 -20.89 1.60 9.14
C PRO A 100 -21.36 2.08 10.52
N ALA A 101 -21.45 1.19 11.53
CA ALA A 101 -22.01 1.54 12.83
C ALA A 101 -20.98 2.16 13.81
N ASP A 102 -19.73 1.71 13.78
CA ASP A 102 -18.70 2.02 14.77
C ASP A 102 -17.35 2.46 14.14
N GLY A 103 -17.21 2.38 12.82
CA GLY A 103 -16.01 2.76 12.09
C GLY A 103 -14.83 1.81 12.23
N SER A 104 -15.00 0.67 12.92
CA SER A 104 -13.95 -0.33 13.10
C SER A 104 -13.61 -1.01 11.76
N LEU A 105 -12.36 -1.45 11.58
CA LEU A 105 -11.98 -2.17 10.38
C LEU A 105 -12.56 -3.57 10.40
N THR A 106 -13.36 -3.90 9.39
CA THR A 106 -13.97 -5.21 9.23
C THR A 106 -13.55 -5.85 7.91
N LEU A 107 -13.49 -7.18 7.92
CA LEU A 107 -13.17 -8.02 6.77
C LEU A 107 -14.42 -8.80 6.40
N LYS A 108 -14.84 -8.72 5.14
CA LYS A 108 -15.99 -9.48 4.60
C LYS A 108 -15.69 -10.01 3.21
N ARG A 109 -16.50 -10.95 2.74
CA ARG A 109 -16.44 -11.50 1.38
C ARG A 109 -17.48 -10.84 0.49
N VAL A 110 -17.05 -10.36 -0.68
CA VAL A 110 -17.96 -9.88 -1.73
C VAL A 110 -18.70 -11.08 -2.31
N VAL A 111 -20.03 -11.03 -2.32
CA VAL A 111 -20.88 -12.07 -2.91
C VAL A 111 -21.58 -11.61 -4.18
N ALA A 112 -21.75 -10.30 -4.36
CA ALA A 112 -22.32 -9.72 -5.56
C ALA A 112 -21.81 -8.29 -5.79
N THR A 113 -21.83 -7.87 -7.05
CA THR A 113 -21.43 -6.53 -7.51
C THR A 113 -22.62 -5.75 -8.07
N ALA A 114 -22.40 -4.48 -8.39
CA ALA A 114 -23.38 -3.59 -9.03
C ALA A 114 -24.23 -4.27 -10.11
N GLY A 115 -25.54 -4.02 -10.08
CA GLY A 115 -26.52 -4.56 -11.01
C GLY A 115 -27.04 -5.96 -10.67
N GLN A 116 -26.30 -6.74 -9.87
CA GLN A 116 -26.72 -8.09 -9.51
C GLN A 116 -27.81 -8.08 -8.41
N ALA A 117 -28.71 -9.05 -8.43
CA ALA A 117 -29.74 -9.25 -7.41
C ALA A 117 -29.32 -10.35 -6.42
N VAL A 118 -29.30 -10.04 -5.13
CA VAL A 118 -28.92 -10.96 -4.05
C VAL A 118 -30.14 -11.36 -3.24
N ALA A 119 -30.28 -12.67 -2.99
CA ALA A 119 -31.25 -13.22 -2.05
C ALA A 119 -30.62 -14.36 -1.24
N ILE A 120 -31.22 -14.70 -0.10
CA ILE A 120 -30.98 -15.95 0.61
C ILE A 120 -32.32 -16.67 0.68
N LYS A 121 -32.35 -17.94 0.26
CA LYS A 121 -33.55 -18.78 0.29
C LYS A 121 -33.18 -20.14 0.87
N ASP A 122 -33.87 -20.54 1.93
CA ASP A 122 -33.60 -21.78 2.66
C ASP A 122 -32.11 -21.91 3.04
N ALA A 123 -31.55 -20.82 3.57
CA ALA A 123 -30.13 -20.69 3.92
C ALA A 123 -29.14 -20.82 2.73
N VAL A 124 -29.61 -20.79 1.48
CA VAL A 124 -28.73 -20.80 0.30
C VAL A 124 -28.64 -19.39 -0.29
N LEU A 125 -27.41 -18.93 -0.53
CA LEU A 125 -27.16 -17.69 -1.27
C LEU A 125 -27.61 -17.86 -2.73
N VAL A 126 -28.40 -16.90 -3.21
CA VAL A 126 -28.90 -16.83 -4.58
C VAL A 126 -28.48 -15.48 -5.17
N VAL A 127 -27.77 -15.50 -6.30
CA VAL A 127 -27.36 -14.30 -7.03
C VAL A 127 -27.92 -14.39 -8.45
N ASP A 128 -28.62 -13.34 -8.89
CA ASP A 128 -29.31 -13.26 -10.18
C ASP A 128 -30.27 -14.44 -10.43
N GLY A 129 -30.89 -14.92 -9.35
CA GLY A 129 -31.83 -16.05 -9.38
C GLY A 129 -31.18 -17.44 -9.38
N ALA A 130 -29.85 -17.53 -9.48
CA ALA A 130 -29.11 -18.79 -9.44
C ALA A 130 -28.52 -19.04 -8.04
N PRO A 131 -28.63 -20.27 -7.49
CA PRO A 131 -27.96 -20.62 -6.25
C PRO A 131 -26.44 -20.59 -6.44
N VAL A 132 -25.73 -19.98 -5.49
CA VAL A 132 -24.27 -19.89 -5.49
C VAL A 132 -23.70 -20.95 -4.56
N ALA A 133 -22.77 -21.77 -5.07
CA ALA A 133 -22.07 -22.74 -4.25
C ALA A 133 -20.99 -22.03 -3.40
N GLU A 134 -21.07 -22.23 -2.08
CA GLU A 134 -20.16 -21.62 -1.11
C GLU A 134 -19.37 -22.70 -0.35
N PRO A 135 -18.36 -23.33 -0.99
CA PRO A 135 -17.57 -24.36 -0.32
C PRO A 135 -16.85 -23.76 0.90
N GLY A 136 -16.97 -24.44 2.04
CA GLY A 136 -16.36 -24.01 3.31
C GLY A 136 -17.25 -23.11 4.17
N ILE A 137 -18.46 -22.76 3.73
CA ILE A 137 -19.46 -22.07 4.54
C ILE A 137 -20.42 -23.08 5.16
N ASP A 138 -20.59 -23.02 6.47
CA ASP A 138 -21.55 -23.84 7.19
C ASP A 138 -22.95 -23.20 7.12
N LEU A 139 -23.74 -23.64 6.13
CA LEU A 139 -25.09 -23.13 5.91
C LEU A 139 -26.07 -23.51 7.03
N SER A 140 -25.75 -24.52 7.87
CA SER A 140 -26.61 -24.88 9.01
C SER A 140 -26.64 -23.81 10.10
N ARG A 141 -25.67 -22.89 10.08
CA ARG A 141 -25.53 -21.78 11.02
C ARG A 141 -26.20 -20.49 10.56
N ILE A 142 -26.78 -20.44 9.36
CA ILE A 142 -27.51 -19.25 8.90
C ILE A 142 -28.78 -19.05 9.75
N ASP A 143 -28.86 -17.89 10.38
CA ASP A 143 -30.03 -17.43 11.15
C ASP A 143 -31.18 -16.94 10.25
N ALA A 144 -30.83 -16.37 9.09
CA ALA A 144 -31.78 -15.85 8.10
C ALA A 144 -32.18 -16.92 7.07
N THR A 145 -33.32 -17.59 7.29
CA THR A 145 -33.89 -18.51 6.29
C THR A 145 -34.24 -17.81 4.98
N TYR A 146 -34.61 -16.51 5.06
CA TYR A 146 -34.98 -15.69 3.91
C TYR A 146 -34.37 -14.29 3.99
N PHE A 147 -33.79 -13.83 2.88
CA PHE A 147 -33.33 -12.45 2.68
C PHE A 147 -33.53 -12.03 1.22
N GLY A 148 -33.87 -10.76 0.98
CA GLY A 148 -33.99 -10.19 -0.36
C GLY A 148 -35.22 -10.66 -1.16
N PRO A 149 -35.22 -10.49 -2.50
CA PRO A 149 -34.10 -10.02 -3.32
C PRO A 149 -33.80 -8.52 -3.16
N VAL A 150 -32.51 -8.17 -3.17
CA VAL A 150 -32.01 -6.79 -3.20
C VAL A 150 -31.05 -6.63 -4.36
N THR A 151 -31.29 -5.63 -5.22
CA THR A 151 -30.37 -5.28 -6.30
C THR A 151 -29.24 -4.41 -5.75
N VAL A 152 -27.99 -4.78 -6.06
CA VAL A 152 -26.81 -4.01 -5.67
C VAL A 152 -26.74 -2.71 -6.50
N PRO A 153 -26.72 -1.53 -5.86
CA PRO A 153 -26.60 -0.27 -6.58
C PRO A 153 -25.28 -0.14 -7.36
N GLU A 154 -25.27 0.74 -8.35
CA GLU A 154 -24.05 1.11 -9.06
C GLU A 154 -22.97 1.64 -8.09
N GLY A 155 -21.71 1.26 -8.35
CA GLY A 155 -20.58 1.63 -7.49
C GLY A 155 -20.58 0.98 -6.10
N HIS A 156 -21.42 -0.03 -5.86
CA HIS A 156 -21.49 -0.77 -4.59
C HIS A 156 -21.21 -2.27 -4.78
N VAL A 157 -20.96 -2.94 -3.67
CA VAL A 157 -20.86 -4.39 -3.54
C VAL A 157 -21.71 -4.88 -2.39
N PHE A 158 -22.20 -6.10 -2.50
CA PHE A 158 -22.85 -6.79 -1.40
C PHE A 158 -21.85 -7.74 -0.74
N VAL A 159 -21.68 -7.62 0.57
CA VAL A 159 -20.68 -8.39 1.32
C VAL A 159 -21.34 -9.23 2.41
N LEU A 160 -20.85 -10.45 2.59
CA LEU A 160 -21.26 -11.36 3.65
C LEU A 160 -20.04 -11.81 4.44
N GLY A 161 -20.22 -12.10 5.74
CA GLY A 161 -19.24 -12.87 6.47
C GLY A 161 -19.34 -14.35 6.12
N ASP A 162 -18.23 -15.07 6.30
CA ASP A 162 -18.20 -16.51 6.10
C ASP A 162 -18.90 -17.23 7.26
N ASN A 163 -18.84 -16.68 8.48
CA ASN A 163 -19.60 -17.16 9.63
C ASN A 163 -21.00 -16.52 9.63
N ARG A 164 -21.90 -17.10 8.84
CA ARG A 164 -23.21 -16.51 8.54
C ARG A 164 -24.14 -16.34 9.75
N GLY A 165 -23.96 -17.13 10.81
CA GLY A 165 -24.83 -17.07 11.99
C GLY A 165 -24.52 -15.93 12.98
N VAL A 166 -23.34 -15.31 12.86
CA VAL A 166 -22.89 -14.26 13.80
C VAL A 166 -22.42 -13.00 13.09
N SER A 167 -22.17 -13.08 11.79
CA SER A 167 -21.65 -11.95 11.02
C SER A 167 -22.70 -10.85 10.85
N ILE A 168 -22.41 -9.68 11.41
CA ILE A 168 -23.05 -8.42 11.01
C ILE A 168 -22.45 -8.02 9.66
N ASP A 169 -23.28 -8.03 8.61
CA ASP A 169 -22.84 -7.81 7.23
C ASP A 169 -23.90 -7.08 6.37
N SER A 170 -23.84 -7.16 5.04
CA SER A 170 -24.78 -6.43 4.17
C SER A 170 -26.25 -6.83 4.36
N ARG A 171 -26.53 -7.93 5.08
CA ARG A 171 -27.89 -8.25 5.52
C ARG A 171 -28.44 -7.24 6.51
N ASP A 172 -27.57 -6.65 7.33
CA ASP A 172 -27.92 -5.71 8.41
C ASP A 172 -27.75 -4.25 7.98
N PHE A 173 -26.63 -3.93 7.32
CA PHE A 173 -26.28 -2.55 6.98
C PHE A 173 -26.40 -2.22 5.48
N GLY A 174 -26.80 -3.17 4.64
CA GLY A 174 -26.94 -2.98 3.20
C GLY A 174 -25.63 -3.04 2.41
N SER A 175 -25.69 -2.63 1.13
CA SER A 175 -24.54 -2.67 0.23
C SER A 175 -23.46 -1.65 0.59
N VAL A 176 -22.19 -1.99 0.33
CA VAL A 176 -21.02 -1.18 0.66
C VAL A 176 -20.51 -0.45 -0.58
N PRO A 177 -20.29 0.88 -0.54
CA PRO A 177 -19.75 1.61 -1.67
C PRO A 177 -18.28 1.23 -1.92
N LEU A 178 -17.91 1.05 -3.19
CA LEU A 178 -16.53 0.72 -3.61
C LEU A 178 -15.52 1.74 -3.09
N SER A 179 -15.91 3.01 -2.99
CA SER A 179 -15.09 4.10 -2.47
C SER A 179 -14.75 4.00 -0.98
N SER A 180 -15.50 3.20 -0.21
CA SER A 180 -15.22 2.95 1.21
C SER A 180 -14.27 1.77 1.44
N ILE A 181 -14.00 0.98 0.39
CA ILE A 181 -13.12 -0.19 0.48
C ILE A 181 -11.67 0.31 0.55
N ARG A 182 -11.00 -0.02 1.65
CA ARG A 182 -9.63 0.42 1.92
C ARG A 182 -8.58 -0.52 1.31
N ALA A 183 -8.88 -1.80 1.25
CA ALA A 183 -7.95 -2.81 0.74
C ALA A 183 -8.68 -4.11 0.36
N THR A 184 -8.01 -4.93 -0.43
CA THR A 184 -8.41 -6.31 -0.73
C THR A 184 -7.46 -7.30 -0.06
N VAL A 185 -7.92 -8.50 0.28
CA VAL A 185 -7.07 -9.59 0.80
C VAL A 185 -7.00 -10.69 -0.27
N PRO A 186 -5.97 -10.70 -1.12
CA PRO A 186 -5.86 -11.66 -2.23
C PRO A 186 -5.57 -13.09 -1.75
N LEU A 187 -4.95 -13.22 -0.57
CA LEU A 187 -4.60 -14.50 0.04
C LEU A 187 -4.84 -14.38 1.56
N PRO A 188 -5.88 -15.02 2.13
CA PRO A 188 -5.91 -15.27 3.55
C PRO A 188 -4.78 -16.26 3.83
N TRP A 189 -3.67 -15.77 4.37
CA TRP A 189 -2.47 -16.58 4.57
C TRP A 189 -2.64 -17.43 5.82
N ILE A 190 -3.33 -18.56 5.72
CA ILE A 190 -3.56 -19.45 6.86
C ILE A 190 -3.42 -20.90 6.40
N ARG A 191 -2.43 -21.57 6.99
CA ARG A 191 -2.42 -23.03 7.19
C ARG A 191 -3.05 -23.32 8.53
#